data_AF-A0A926CCX5-F1
#
_entry.id   AF-A0A926CCX5-F1
#
_cell.length_a   1.000
_cell.length_b   1.000
_cell.length_c   1.000
_cell.angle_alpha   90.00
_cell.angle_beta   90.00
_cell.angle_gamma   90.00
#
_symmetry.space_group_name_H-M   'P 1'
#
loop_
_entity.id
_entity.type
_entity.pdbx_description
1 polymer ?
#
loop_
_entity_poly.entity_id
_entity_poly.type
_entity_poly.pdbx_seq_one_letter_code
_entity_poly.pdbx_strand_id
1 'polypeptide(L)' 'MTQALQRLIPLKSLLEAGAHFGHQTKRWNPKMKPFIFMARNGIHIIDLQKTTVGLTDAYHF' A
#
# COMPACT_ATOMS: atom_id res chain seq x y z
N MET A 1 -11.26 17.82 18.73
CA MET A 1 -9.89 17.98 18.21
C MET A 1 -9.52 16.69 17.51
N THR A 2 -9.72 16.63 16.20
CA THR A 2 -9.44 15.46 15.36
C THR A 2 -7.95 15.18 15.39
N GLN A 3 -7.51 14.12 16.08
CA GLN A 3 -6.18 13.57 15.89
C GLN A 3 -6.08 13.15 14.43
N ALA A 4 -5.38 13.93 13.63
CA ALA A 4 -4.83 13.43 12.38
C ALA A 4 -3.90 12.29 12.78
N LEU A 5 -4.26 11.05 12.44
CA LEU A 5 -3.33 9.91 12.50
C LEU A 5 -2.07 10.35 11.77
N GLN A 6 -1.00 10.59 12.52
CA GLN A 6 0.23 11.14 12.00
C GLN A 6 0.89 10.06 11.16
N ARG A 7 0.63 10.08 9.86
CA ARG A 7 1.29 9.18 8.90
C ARG A 7 2.76 9.55 8.89
N LEU A 8 3.62 8.65 9.37
CA LEU A 8 5.08 8.84 9.40
C LEU A 8 5.62 9.23 8.02
N ILE A 9 5.05 8.64 6.97
CA ILE A 9 5.37 8.96 5.58
C ILE A 9 4.09 9.46 4.86
N PRO A 10 4.13 10.61 4.16
CA PRO A 10 3.04 11.08 3.33
C PRO A 10 2.69 10.11 2.19
N LEU A 11 1.40 9.95 1.90
CA LEU A 11 0.92 9.08 0.82
C LEU A 11 1.51 9.46 -0.55
N LYS A 12 1.68 10.76 -0.79
CA LYS A 12 2.25 11.31 -2.02
C LYS A 12 3.67 10.79 -2.27
N SER A 13 4.49 10.69 -1.22
CA SER A 13 5.86 10.19 -1.32
C SER A 13 5.89 8.72 -1.73
N LEU A 14 4.98 7.90 -1.21
CA LEU A 14 4.84 6.49 -1.61
C LEU A 14 4.35 6.35 -3.06
N LEU A 15 3.46 7.24 -3.50
CA LEU A 15 2.96 7.28 -4.86
C LEU A 15 4.08 7.64 -5.85
N GLU A 16 4.84 8.70 -5.56
CA GLU A 16 5.96 9.17 -6.37
C GLU A 16 7.12 8.17 -6.42
N ALA A 17 7.36 7.43 -5.34
CA ALA A 17 8.33 6.34 -5.29
C ALA A 17 7.86 5.07 -6.05
N GLY A 18 6.62 5.02 -6.53
CA GLY A 18 6.10 3.86 -7.25
C GLY A 18 5.76 2.65 -6.37
N ALA A 19 5.63 2.84 -5.04
CA ALA A 19 5.40 1.74 -4.09
C ALA A 19 4.03 1.02 -4.24
N HIS A 20 3.13 1.58 -5.05
CA HIS A 20 1.81 1.02 -5.33
C HIS A 20 1.82 -0.05 -6.42
N PHE A 21 2.91 -0.20 -7.19
CA PHE A 21 2.99 -1.23 -8.21
C PHE A 21 3.25 -2.61 -7.58
N GLY A 22 2.27 -3.49 -7.71
CA GLY A 22 2.38 -4.89 -7.32
C GLY A 22 2.82 -5.80 -8.47
N HIS A 23 2.62 -7.10 -8.29
CA HIS A 23 2.98 -8.10 -9.29
C HIS A 23 1.92 -8.26 -10.38
N GLN A 24 2.27 -8.98 -11.44
CA GLN A 24 1.33 -9.38 -12.49
C GLN A 24 0.19 -10.25 -11.94
N THR A 25 -1.01 -10.03 -12.46
CA THR A 25 -2.26 -10.77 -12.13
C THR A 25 -2.20 -12.27 -12.39
N LYS A 26 -1.28 -12.75 -13.23
CA LYS A 26 -1.13 -14.17 -13.58
C LYS A 26 -0.34 -14.98 -12.54
N ARG A 27 0.57 -14.36 -11.80
CA ARG A 27 1.51 -15.07 -10.89
C ARG A 27 1.64 -14.33 -9.55
N TRP A 28 0.57 -14.32 -8.77
CA TRP A 28 0.54 -13.62 -7.49
C TRP A 28 0.14 -14.56 -6.36
N ASN A 29 0.47 -14.19 -5.12
CA ASN A 29 0.07 -14.95 -3.94
C ASN A 29 -1.35 -14.51 -3.51
N PRO A 30 -2.36 -15.41 -3.49
CA PRO A 30 -3.74 -15.08 -3.10
C PRO A 30 -3.88 -14.43 -1.72
N LYS A 31 -2.93 -14.68 -0.81
CA LYS A 31 -2.91 -14.03 0.53
C LYS A 31 -2.75 -12.52 0.47
N MET A 32 -2.28 -11.97 -0.66
CA MET A 32 -2.16 -10.52 -0.86
C MET A 32 -3.48 -9.84 -1.20
N LYS A 33 -4.57 -10.59 -1.41
CA LYS A 33 -5.88 -10.05 -1.81
C LYS A 33 -6.36 -8.89 -0.94
N PRO A 34 -6.23 -8.93 0.40
CA PRO A 34 -6.68 -7.82 1.26
C PRO A 34 -5.89 -6.52 1.06
N PHE A 35 -4.68 -6.57 0.51
CA PHE A 35 -3.80 -5.41 0.31
C PHE A 35 -3.85 -4.85 -1.11
N ILE A 36 -4.58 -5.51 -2.03
CA ILE A 36 -4.73 -5.08 -3.42
C ILE A 36 -5.91 -4.12 -3.51
N PHE A 37 -5.65 -2.91 -4.03
CA PHE A 37 -6.68 -1.91 -4.29
C PHE A 37 -7.47 -2.26 -5.57
N MET A 38 -6.76 -2.53 -6.67
CA MET A 38 -7.35 -2.94 -7.94
C MET A 38 -6.32 -3.65 -8.82
N ALA A 39 -6.72 -4.05 -10.03
CA ALA A 39 -5.79 -4.45 -11.08
C ALA A 39 -6.03 -3.60 -12.33
N ARG A 40 -4.95 -3.17 -12.99
CA ARG A 40 -4.99 -2.41 -14.24
C ARG A 40 -3.91 -2.91 -15.18
N ASN A 41 -4.24 -3.13 -16.45
CA ASN A 41 -3.31 -3.60 -17.48
C ASN A 41 -2.53 -4.86 -17.07
N GLY A 42 -3.19 -5.78 -16.35
CA GLY A 42 -2.57 -7.02 -15.90
C GLY A 42 -1.63 -6.90 -14.69
N ILE A 43 -1.50 -5.72 -14.07
CA ILE A 43 -0.70 -5.46 -12.86
C ILE A 43 -1.63 -5.18 -11.67
N HIS A 44 -1.32 -5.76 -10.51
CA HIS A 44 -1.99 -5.40 -9.26
C HIS A 44 -1.51 -4.05 -8.74
N ILE A 45 -2.44 -3.21 -8.33
CA ILE A 45 -2.17 -1.95 -7.64
C ILE A 45 -2.42 -2.17 -6.16
N ILE A 46 -1.42 -1.89 -5.33
CA ILE A 46 -1.44 -2.06 -3.88
C ILE A 46 -2.12 -0.84 -3.24
N ASP A 47 -2.92 -1.10 -2.19
CA ASP A 47 -3.58 -0.07 -1.40
C ASP A 47 -2.58 0.61 -0.46
N LEU A 48 -2.11 1.79 -0.88
CA LEU A 48 -1.17 2.58 -0.09
C LEU A 48 -1.76 3.09 1.23
N GLN A 49 -3.08 3.19 1.39
CA GLN A 49 -3.65 3.56 2.69
C GLN A 49 -3.37 2.47 3.73
N LYS A 50 -3.56 1.19 3.34
CA LYS A 50 -3.20 0.05 4.19
C LYS A 50 -1.70 -0.03 4.43
N THR A 51 -0.89 0.27 3.41
CA THR A 51 0.57 0.34 3.55
C THR A 51 0.99 1.36 4.62
N THR A 52 0.35 2.54 4.68
CA THR A 52 0.73 3.54 5.69
C THR A 52 0.49 3.07 7.13
N VAL A 53 -0.57 2.28 7.38
CA VAL A 53 -0.85 1.71 8.70
C VAL A 53 0.21 0.67 9.07
N GLY A 54 0.45 -0.31 8.19
CA GLY A 54 1.45 -1.36 8.45
C GLY A 54 2.87 -0.82 8.56
N LEU A 55 3.19 0.27 7.85
CA LEU A 55 4.48 0.95 7.98
C LEU A 55 4.65 1.60 9.35
N THR A 56 3.59 2.21 9.88
CA THR A 56 3.60 2.77 11.25
C THR A 56 3.80 1.69 12.30
N ASP A 57 3.11 0.55 12.16
CA ASP A 57 3.29 -0.57 13.07
C ASP A 57 4.72 -1.13 13.00
N ALA A 58 5.26 -1.28 11.79
CA ALA A 58 6.63 -1.78 11.58
C ALA A 58 7.72 -0.82 12.06
N TYR A 59 7.48 0.49 12.04
CA TYR A 59 8.41 1.49 12.57
C TYR A 59 8.51 1.46 14.10
N HIS A 60 7.46 1.02 14.78
CA HIS A 60 7.40 0.92 16.25
C HIS A 60 7.78 -0.47 16.79
N PHE A 61 8.15 -1.42 15.94
CA PHE A 61 8.62 -2.76 16.32
C PHE A 61 10.13 -2.74 16.64
#